data_AF-A0A2P5ED84-F1
#
_entry.id   AF-A0A2P5ED84-F1
#
_cell.length_a   1.000
_cell.length_b   1.000
_cell.length_c   1.000
_cell.angle_alpha   90.00
_cell.angle_beta   90.00
_cell.angle_gamma   90.00
#
_symmetry.space_group_name_H-M   'P 1'
#
loop_
_entity.id
_entity.type
_entity.pdbx_description
1 polymer ?
#
loop_
_entity_poly.entity_id
_entity_poly.type
_entity_poly.pdbx_seq_one_letter_code
_entity_poly.pdbx_strand_id
1 'polypeptide(L)'
;MVVERSVPRPFKFEPFCAREEECSQIIHQVWLRLLELLCKLERCAADLRRWSGSKFGNITRKVRAIDKELKFAYNGPRDSFSMEAIRKLEKDRDRLLLIEKYWQQRSRLEWLKGGD
;
A
#
# COMPACT_ATOMS: atom_id res chain seq x y z
N MET A 1 -30.27 -31.37 -14.60
CA MET A 1 -31.05 -31.12 -13.38
C MET A 1 -30.48 -29.89 -12.70
N VAL A 2 -31.19 -28.76 -12.75
CA VAL A 2 -30.75 -27.53 -12.08
C VAL A 2 -31.22 -27.63 -10.63
N VAL A 3 -30.28 -27.70 -9.70
CA VAL A 3 -30.58 -27.69 -8.26
C VAL A 3 -30.99 -26.26 -7.91
N GLU A 4 -32.29 -26.03 -7.75
CA GLU A 4 -32.81 -24.80 -7.15
C GLU A 4 -32.21 -24.67 -5.75
N ARG A 5 -31.35 -23.67 -5.55
CA ARG A 5 -30.87 -23.30 -4.23
C ARG A 5 -32.01 -22.59 -3.51
N SER A 6 -32.66 -23.29 -2.59
CA SER A 6 -33.59 -22.68 -1.63
C SER A 6 -32.87 -21.57 -0.87
N VAL A 7 -33.33 -20.33 -1.02
CA VAL A 7 -32.80 -19.19 -0.27
C VAL A 7 -33.27 -19.34 1.18
N PRO A 8 -32.36 -19.46 2.16
CA PRO A 8 -32.74 -19.58 3.56
C PRO A 8 -33.54 -18.36 3.99
N ARG A 9 -34.60 -18.59 4.78
CA ARG A 9 -35.44 -17.52 5.31
C ARG A 9 -34.56 -16.55 6.12
N PRO A 10 -34.74 -15.23 5.97
CA PRO A 10 -33.96 -14.26 6.73
C PRO A 10 -34.24 -14.42 8.22
N PHE A 11 -33.18 -14.32 9.03
CA PHE A 11 -33.31 -14.30 10.48
C PHE A 11 -34.20 -13.13 10.90
N LYS A 12 -35.18 -13.42 11.76
CA LYS A 12 -36.03 -12.42 12.40
C LYS A 12 -35.72 -12.42 13.89
N PHE A 13 -35.27 -11.28 14.39
CA PHE A 13 -35.06 -11.12 15.82
C PHE A 13 -36.41 -11.04 16.51
N GLU A 14 -36.66 -11.94 17.46
CA GLU A 14 -37.91 -11.97 18.21
C GLU A 14 -37.76 -11.24 19.55
N PRO A 15 -38.80 -10.58 20.07
CA PRO A 15 -38.72 -9.85 21.34
C PRO A 15 -38.31 -10.71 22.54
N PHE A 16 -38.56 -12.02 22.50
CA PHE A 16 -38.11 -12.94 23.55
C PHE A 16 -36.59 -13.01 23.62
N CYS A 17 -35.89 -12.89 22.48
CA CYS A 17 -34.42 -12.95 22.45
C CYS A 17 -33.81 -11.85 23.33
N ALA A 18 -34.38 -10.65 23.35
CA ALA A 18 -33.87 -9.55 24.18
C ALA A 18 -34.08 -9.75 25.69
N ARG A 19 -34.89 -10.73 26.11
CA ARG A 19 -35.14 -11.04 27.52
C ARG A 19 -34.15 -12.07 28.07
N GLU A 20 -33.52 -12.84 27.20
CA GLU A 20 -32.53 -13.87 27.56
C GLU A 20 -31.13 -13.24 27.70
N GLU A 21 -30.40 -13.62 28.75
CA GLU A 21 -29.06 -13.10 28.99
C GLU A 21 -28.07 -13.55 27.92
N GLU A 22 -28.23 -14.78 27.40
CA GLU A 22 -27.37 -15.33 26.35
C GLU A 22 -27.39 -14.48 25.08
N CYS A 23 -28.50 -13.78 24.79
CA CYS A 23 -28.57 -12.92 23.61
C CYS A 23 -27.55 -11.78 23.67
N SER A 24 -27.46 -11.09 24.82
CA SER A 24 -26.48 -10.03 25.03
C SER A 24 -25.05 -10.57 24.98
N GLN A 25 -24.81 -11.74 25.59
CA GLN A 25 -23.51 -12.39 25.59
C GLN A 25 -23.04 -12.76 24.17
N ILE A 26 -23.93 -13.31 23.34
CA ILE A 26 -23.63 -13.66 21.94
C ILE A 26 -23.26 -12.41 21.15
N ILE A 27 -24.07 -11.35 21.22
CA ILE A 27 -23.80 -10.09 20.51
C ILE A 27 -22.45 -9.51 20.95
N HIS A 28 -22.20 -9.49 22.27
CA HIS A 28 -20.95 -8.97 22.83
C HIS A 28 -19.73 -9.77 22.34
N GLN A 29 -19.78 -11.10 22.38
CA GLN A 29 -18.69 -11.95 21.90
C GLN A 29 -18.41 -11.76 20.41
N VAL A 30 -19.45 -11.62 19.58
CA VAL A 30 -19.28 -11.37 18.14
C VAL A 30 -18.66 -9.99 17.90
N TRP A 31 -19.07 -8.96 18.63
CA TRP A 31 -18.49 -7.62 18.52
C TRP A 31 -17.04 -7.56 19.00
N LEU A 32 -16.67 -8.30 20.05
CA LEU A 32 -15.26 -8.41 20.47
C LEU A 32 -14.37 -8.96 19.34
N ARG A 33 -14.84 -9.98 18.61
CA ARG A 33 -14.11 -10.52 17.44
C ARG A 33 -13.99 -9.50 16.31
N LEU A 34 -14.98 -8.62 16.15
CA LEU A 34 -14.90 -7.52 15.17
C LEU A 34 -13.80 -6.52 15.56
N LEU A 35 -13.65 -6.19 16.85
CA LEU A 35 -12.56 -5.34 17.32
C LEU A 35 -11.18 -5.97 17.01
N GLU A 36 -11.03 -7.27 17.22
CA GLU A 36 -9.80 -7.97 16.85
C GLU A 36 -9.53 -7.89 15.33
N LEU A 37 -10.57 -8.02 14.51
CA LEU A 37 -10.45 -7.89 13.06
C LEU A 37 -9.99 -6.49 12.66
N LEU A 38 -10.56 -5.45 13.28
CA LEU A 38 -10.16 -4.05 13.03
C LEU A 38 -8.70 -3.83 13.40
N CYS A 39 -8.25 -4.31 14.56
CA CYS A 39 -6.84 -4.27 14.96
C CYS A 39 -5.92 -5.00 13.97
N LYS A 40 -6.33 -6.18 13.48
CA LYS A 40 -5.57 -6.92 12.45
C LYS A 40 -5.52 -6.15 11.13
N LEU A 41 -6.62 -5.50 10.74
CA LEU A 41 -6.70 -4.71 9.53
C LEU A 41 -5.79 -3.47 9.61
N GLU A 42 -5.78 -2.78 10.75
CA GLU A 42 -4.88 -1.64 10.99
C GLU A 42 -3.41 -2.05 10.90
N ARG A 43 -3.03 -3.18 11.53
CA ARG A 43 -1.67 -3.73 11.43
C ARG A 43 -1.31 -4.09 9.99
N CYS A 44 -2.22 -4.76 9.28
CA CYS A 44 -2.03 -5.10 7.87
C CYS A 44 -1.82 -3.84 7.02
N ALA A 45 -2.64 -2.80 7.23
CA ALA A 45 -2.51 -1.53 6.53
C ALA A 45 -1.17 -0.83 6.85
N ALA A 46 -0.72 -0.87 8.10
CA ALA A 46 0.57 -0.32 8.51
C ALA A 46 1.75 -1.07 7.86
N ASP A 47 1.72 -2.40 7.87
CA ASP A 47 2.75 -3.24 7.24
C ASP A 47 2.78 -3.07 5.73
N LEU A 48 1.63 -3.03 5.07
CA LEU A 48 1.53 -2.73 3.65
C LEU A 48 2.05 -1.34 3.32
N ARG A 49 1.76 -0.33 4.15
CA ARG A 49 2.31 1.03 3.97
C ARG A 49 3.83 1.04 4.13
N ARG A 50 4.37 0.34 5.12
CA ARG A 50 5.82 0.23 5.33
C ARG A 50 6.50 -0.51 4.18
N TRP A 51 5.94 -1.65 3.77
CA TRP A 51 6.43 -2.44 2.64
C TRP A 51 6.39 -1.66 1.33
N SER A 52 5.25 -1.04 1.01
CA SER A 52 5.10 -0.23 -0.20
C SER A 52 6.00 1.02 -0.16
N GLY A 53 6.20 1.64 1.00
CA GLY A 53 7.19 2.69 1.20
C GLY A 53 8.62 2.21 0.91
N SER A 54 9.01 1.04 1.43
CA SER A 54 10.32 0.44 1.19
C SER A 54 10.54 0.07 -0.28
N LYS A 55 9.51 -0.50 -0.94
CA LYS A 55 9.59 -1.00 -2.31
C LYS A 55 9.43 0.09 -3.37
N PHE A 56 8.48 1.01 -3.17
CA PHE A 56 8.06 2.00 -4.17
C PHE A 56 8.23 3.44 -3.67
N GLY A 57 7.94 3.67 -2.38
CA GLY A 57 7.96 4.99 -1.75
C GLY A 57 9.34 5.48 -1.36
N ASN A 58 10.24 5.63 -2.33
CA ASN A 58 11.40 6.49 -2.12
C ASN A 58 12.09 6.96 -3.40
N ILE A 59 11.50 6.76 -4.59
CA ILE A 59 12.16 7.13 -5.84
C ILE A 59 12.46 8.64 -5.84
N THR A 60 11.47 9.48 -5.55
CA THR A 60 11.65 10.93 -5.47
C THR A 60 12.67 11.35 -4.40
N ARG A 61 12.71 10.68 -3.23
CA ARG A 61 13.70 10.96 -2.17
C ARG A 61 15.10 10.51 -2.58
N LYS A 62 15.23 9.35 -3.23
CA LYS A 62 16.49 8.81 -3.76
C LYS A 62 17.04 9.71 -4.86
N VAL A 63 16.18 10.16 -5.79
CA VAL A 63 16.55 11.16 -6.81
C VAL A 63 17.04 12.45 -6.14
N ARG A 64 16.33 12.97 -5.13
CA ARG A 64 16.80 14.15 -4.37
C ARG A 64 18.12 13.93 -3.63
N ALA A 65 18.38 12.72 -3.13
CA ALA A 65 19.64 12.39 -2.48
C ALA A 65 20.79 12.37 -3.50
N ILE A 66 20.59 11.70 -4.64
CA ILE A 66 21.56 11.69 -5.74
C ILE A 66 21.78 13.11 -6.30
N ASP A 67 20.74 13.93 -6.42
CA ASP A 67 20.88 15.34 -6.83
C ASP A 67 21.78 16.14 -5.88
N LYS A 68 21.71 15.87 -4.57
CA LYS A 68 22.59 16.50 -3.57
C LYS A 68 24.03 16.00 -3.70
N GLU A 69 24.21 14.69 -3.88
CA GLU A 69 25.54 14.09 -4.08
C GLU A 69 26.19 14.57 -5.36
N LEU A 70 25.44 14.67 -6.47
CA LEU A 70 25.90 15.25 -7.73
C LEU A 70 26.32 16.71 -7.56
N LYS A 71 25.50 17.53 -6.90
CA LYS A 71 25.88 18.93 -6.60
C LYS A 71 27.19 19.03 -5.82
N PHE A 72 27.39 18.15 -4.85
CA PHE A 72 28.64 18.10 -4.11
C PHE A 72 29.81 17.65 -5.01
N ALA A 73 29.62 16.58 -5.78
CA ALA A 73 30.64 16.02 -6.66
C ALA A 73 31.09 17.00 -7.76
N TYR A 74 30.17 17.77 -8.36
CA TYR A 74 30.52 18.78 -9.36
C TYR A 74 31.32 19.96 -8.80
N ASN A 75 31.20 20.24 -7.50
CA ASN A 75 31.98 21.26 -6.80
C ASN A 75 33.34 20.73 -6.31
N GLY A 76 33.60 19.43 -6.45
CA GLY A 76 34.83 18.77 -6.03
C GLY A 76 35.90 18.68 -7.15
N PRO A 77 36.96 17.88 -6.92
CA PRO A 77 38.00 17.63 -7.90
C PRO A 77 37.44 17.03 -9.21
N ARG A 78 38.04 17.39 -10.35
CA ARG A 78 37.69 16.84 -11.68
C ARG A 78 38.73 15.85 -12.19
N ASP A 79 39.21 14.98 -11.31
CA ASP A 79 40.06 13.87 -11.72
C ASP A 79 39.24 12.74 -12.35
N SER A 80 39.93 11.78 -12.96
CA SER A 80 39.28 10.66 -13.67
C SER A 80 38.34 9.86 -12.76
N PHE A 81 38.72 9.67 -11.49
CA PHE A 81 37.94 8.95 -10.50
C PHE A 81 36.64 9.69 -10.14
N SER A 82 36.73 11.00 -9.89
CA SER A 82 35.58 11.85 -9.57
C SER A 82 34.61 11.95 -10.75
N MET A 83 35.14 12.05 -11.97
CA MET A 83 34.32 12.03 -13.19
C MET A 83 33.62 10.68 -13.40
N GLU A 84 34.26 9.56 -13.05
CA GLU A 84 33.61 8.24 -13.09
C GLU A 84 32.49 8.12 -12.02
N ALA A 85 32.72 8.64 -10.81
CA ALA A 85 31.71 8.67 -9.75
C ALA A 85 30.50 9.53 -10.14
N ILE A 86 30.72 10.70 -10.75
CA ILE A 86 29.65 11.57 -11.28
C ILE A 86 28.83 10.82 -12.33
N ARG A 87 29.47 10.16 -13.30
CA ARG A 87 28.76 9.38 -14.34
C ARG A 87 27.92 8.25 -13.75
N LYS A 88 28.40 7.59 -12.69
CA LYS A 88 27.63 6.56 -11.98
C LYS A 88 26.38 7.16 -11.31
N LEU A 89 26.53 8.29 -10.63
CA LEU A 89 25.42 9.00 -10.00
C LEU A 89 24.39 9.50 -11.03
N GLU A 90 24.81 10.08 -12.14
CA GLU A 90 23.93 10.49 -13.26
C GLU A 90 23.13 9.29 -13.79
N LYS A 91 23.80 8.16 -14.04
CA LYS A 91 23.16 6.94 -14.53
C LYS A 91 22.12 6.39 -13.55
N ASP A 92 22.44 6.39 -12.26
CA ASP A 92 21.52 5.92 -11.21
C ASP A 92 20.31 6.84 -11.06
N ARG A 93 20.52 8.16 -11.19
CA ARG A 93 19.43 9.15 -11.23
C ARG A 93 18.48 8.91 -12.41
N ASP A 94 19.01 8.75 -13.61
CA ASP A 94 18.21 8.55 -14.82
C ASP A 94 17.42 7.25 -14.76
N ARG A 95 18.04 6.18 -14.24
CA ARG A 95 17.36 4.91 -13.99
C ARG A 95 16.16 5.09 -13.04
N LEU A 96 16.33 5.84 -11.96
CA LEU A 96 15.25 6.10 -11.00
C LEU A 96 14.11 6.91 -11.61
N LEU A 97 14.42 7.95 -12.39
CA LEU A 97 13.42 8.76 -13.10
C LEU A 97 12.65 7.94 -14.14
N LEU A 98 13.32 7.02 -14.84
CA LEU A 98 12.65 6.11 -15.77
C LEU A 98 11.64 5.20 -15.04
N ILE A 99 12.02 4.67 -13.89
CA ILE A 99 11.12 3.85 -13.05
C ILE A 99 9.93 4.69 -12.58
N GLU A 100 10.14 5.94 -12.13
CA GLU A 100 9.06 6.85 -11.73
C GLU A 100 8.07 7.09 -12.88
N LYS A 101 8.60 7.38 -14.09
CA LYS A 101 7.79 7.60 -15.29
C LYS A 101 6.99 6.36 -15.70
N TYR A 102 7.60 5.18 -15.61
CA TYR A 102 6.92 3.90 -15.86
C TYR A 102 5.72 3.72 -14.93
N TRP A 103 5.89 3.97 -13.62
CA TRP A 103 4.79 3.87 -12.66
C TRP A 103 3.71 4.94 -12.87
N GLN A 104 4.08 6.17 -13.20
CA GLN A 104 3.12 7.23 -13.53
C GLN A 104 2.25 6.88 -14.75
N GLN A 105 2.87 6.33 -15.80
CA GLN A 105 2.14 5.88 -16.99
C GLN A 105 1.18 4.74 -16.65
N ARG A 106 1.62 3.75 -15.87
CA ARG A 106 0.77 2.62 -15.47
C ARG A 106 -0.38 3.04 -14.57
N SER A 107 -0.15 3.92 -13.61
CA SER A 107 -1.22 4.45 -12.76
C SER A 107 -2.31 5.14 -13.57
N ARG A 108 -1.92 5.92 -14.60
CA ARG A 108 -2.89 6.52 -15.54
C ARG A 108 -3.63 5.49 -16.38
N LEU A 109 -2.92 4.48 -16.90
CA LEU A 109 -3.55 3.40 -17.67
C LEU A 109 -4.48 2.52 -16.83
N GLU A 110 -4.13 2.27 -15.57
CA GLU A 110 -4.96 1.54 -14.62
C GLU A 110 -6.23 2.33 -14.30
N TRP A 111 -6.12 3.65 -14.09
CA TRP A 111 -7.27 4.53 -13.94
C TRP A 111 -8.16 4.54 -15.19
N LEU A 112 -7.57 4.59 -16.39
CA LEU A 112 -8.32 4.53 -17.65
C LEU A 112 -8.98 3.17 -17.93
N LYS A 113 -8.38 2.07 -17.45
CA LYS A 113 -8.97 0.72 -17.57
C LYS A 113 -10.02 0.43 -16.50
N GLY A 114 -9.98 1.15 -15.39
CA GLY A 114 -10.88 0.99 -14.25
C GLY A 114 -12.05 1.98 -14.22
N GLY A 115 -12.36 2.65 -15.33
CA GLY A 115 -13.62 3.39 -15.49
C GLY A 115 -14.29 2.95 -16.78
N ASP A 116 -15.54 2.47 -16.79
CA ASP A 116 -16.59 2.46 -15.76
C ASP A 116 -16.45 1.45 -14.60
#